data_AF-A0A4R4VU15-F1
#
_entry.id   AF-A0A4R4VU15-F1
#
_cell.length_a   1.000
_cell.length_b   1.000
_cell.length_c   1.000
_cell.angle_alpha   90.00
_cell.angle_beta   90.00
_cell.angle_gamma   90.00
#
_symmetry.space_group_name_H-M   'P 1'
#
loop_
_entity.id
_entity.type
_entity.pdbx_description
1 polymer ?
#
loop_
_entity_poly.entity_id
_entity_poly.type
_entity_poly.pdbx_seq_one_letter_code
_entity_poly.pdbx_strand_id
1 'polypeptide(L)'
;MADALVFHFDDETEARIRDLWKRLGEAGIPGAGDRPRVTLAVAGSIPPPARKALRGELELLSIPDLWLHTLGTLPGDERMMLLGAVVDTELLAVHSAVHDVLAGKVKNPSAYYFPGAWIPCCVLAKGLDTDQLAAAFSTLLPPEPVRAAVREISVVDTGTGDAETLLTTG
;
A
#
# COMPACT_ATOMS: atom_id res chain seq x y z
N MET A 1 -13.65 -0.70 11.56
CA MET A 1 -12.50 -1.54 11.94
C MET A 1 -12.37 -2.61 10.88
N ALA A 2 -11.20 -2.70 10.27
CA ALA A 2 -10.90 -3.60 9.16
C ALA A 2 -9.41 -3.99 9.24
N ASP A 3 -9.06 -5.14 8.73
CA ASP A 3 -7.69 -5.60 8.59
C ASP A 3 -7.19 -5.33 7.17
N ALA A 4 -5.96 -4.82 7.05
CA ALA A 4 -5.28 -4.62 5.79
C ALA A 4 -3.99 -5.45 5.73
N LEU A 5 -3.81 -6.24 4.68
CA LEU A 5 -2.51 -6.86 4.37
C LEU A 5 -1.69 -5.87 3.55
N VAL A 6 -0.48 -5.54 4.00
CA VAL A 6 0.33 -4.48 3.40
C VAL A 6 1.78 -4.88 3.24
N PHE A 7 2.43 -4.31 2.22
CA PHE A 7 3.87 -4.23 2.10
C PHE A 7 4.39 -2.99 2.81
N HIS A 8 5.48 -3.17 3.54
CA HIS A 8 6.34 -2.12 4.07
C HIS A 8 7.73 -2.22 3.46
N PHE A 9 8.44 -1.09 3.49
CA PHE A 9 9.70 -0.94 2.78
C PHE A 9 10.91 -0.92 3.72
N ASP A 10 12.12 -0.89 3.15
CA ASP A 10 13.32 -0.58 3.92
C ASP A 10 13.36 0.87 4.39
N ASP A 11 14.26 1.15 5.34
CA ASP A 11 14.41 2.47 5.94
C ASP A 11 14.75 3.55 4.92
N GLU A 12 15.54 3.22 3.88
CA GLU A 12 15.91 4.16 2.82
C GLU A 12 14.67 4.57 2.00
N THR A 13 13.87 3.60 1.55
CA THR A 13 12.63 3.85 0.82
C THR A 13 11.65 4.64 1.67
N GLU A 14 11.47 4.24 2.93
CA GLU A 14 10.57 4.94 3.84
C GLU A 14 11.02 6.39 4.06
N ALA A 15 12.32 6.65 4.22
CA ALA A 15 12.85 8.01 4.37
C ALA A 15 12.54 8.87 3.12
N ARG A 16 12.76 8.33 1.92
CA ARG A 16 12.45 9.02 0.67
C ARG A 16 10.97 9.39 0.55
N ILE A 17 10.07 8.48 0.92
CA ILE A 17 8.63 8.77 0.88
C ILE A 17 8.24 9.79 1.96
N ARG A 18 8.84 9.72 3.15
CA ARG A 18 8.64 10.71 4.22
C ARG A 18 9.13 12.10 3.82
N ASP A 19 10.19 12.22 3.02
CA ASP A 19 10.64 13.49 2.46
C ASP A 19 9.61 14.10 1.50
N LEU A 20 8.92 13.27 0.70
CA LEU A 20 7.79 13.72 -0.13
C LEU A 20 6.64 14.22 0.76
N TRP A 21 6.31 13.50 1.83
CA TRP A 21 5.30 13.96 2.80
C TRP A 21 5.67 15.27 3.46
N LYS A 22 6.95 15.47 3.81
CA LYS A 22 7.44 16.71 4.40
C LYS A 22 7.24 17.89 3.45
N ARG A 23 7.62 17.75 2.17
CA ARG A 23 7.42 18.78 1.14
C ARG A 23 5.94 19.13 0.95
N LEU A 24 5.07 18.12 1.00
CA LEU A 24 3.62 18.33 0.97
C LEU A 24 3.12 19.10 2.21
N GLY A 25 3.61 18.73 3.39
CA GLY A 25 3.28 19.43 4.63
C GLY A 25 3.72 20.90 4.62
N GLU A 26 4.90 21.21 4.08
CA GLU A 26 5.39 22.59 3.89
C GLU A 26 4.49 23.40 2.93
N ALA A 27 3.81 22.74 1.99
CA ALA A 27 2.82 23.33 1.10
C ALA A 27 1.38 23.35 1.68
N GLY A 28 1.19 22.95 2.94
CA GLY A 28 -0.11 22.90 3.60
C GLY A 28 -1.01 21.72 3.17
N ILE A 29 -0.42 20.69 2.56
CA ILE A 29 -1.13 19.49 2.11
C ILE A 29 -1.05 18.39 3.20
N PRO A 30 -2.19 17.81 3.63
CA PRO A 30 -2.18 16.74 4.62
C PRO A 30 -1.56 15.45 4.07
N GLY A 31 -0.68 14.84 4.85
CA GLY A 31 -0.07 13.55 4.52
C GLY A 31 -1.04 12.36 4.66
N ALA A 32 -0.69 11.22 4.05
CA ALA A 32 -1.56 10.04 4.00
C ALA A 32 -1.58 9.18 5.28
N GLY A 33 -0.56 9.25 6.13
CA GLY A 33 -0.45 8.38 7.30
C GLY A 33 0.89 8.45 8.01
N ASP A 34 1.20 7.38 8.74
CA ASP A 34 2.30 7.24 9.68
C ASP A 34 3.51 6.46 9.12
N ARG A 35 3.25 5.46 8.27
CA ARG A 35 4.25 4.57 7.67
C ARG A 35 3.94 4.29 6.20
N PRO A 36 4.88 4.56 5.27
CA PRO A 36 4.73 4.24 3.86
C PRO A 36 4.42 2.76 3.64
N ARG A 37 3.49 2.47 2.73
CA ARG A 37 3.02 1.11 2.48
C ARG A 37 2.28 0.98 1.15
N VAL A 38 2.20 -0.25 0.64
CA VAL A 38 1.30 -0.64 -0.46
C VAL A 38 0.34 -1.70 0.05
N THR A 39 -0.96 -1.50 -0.13
CA THR A 39 -1.98 -2.43 0.37
C THR A 39 -2.32 -3.49 -0.68
N LEU A 40 -2.25 -4.76 -0.27
CA LEU A 40 -2.53 -5.95 -1.10
C LEU A 40 -3.98 -6.41 -0.99
N ALA A 41 -4.54 -6.32 0.21
CA ALA A 41 -5.90 -6.76 0.51
C ALA A 41 -6.44 -5.98 1.70
N VAL A 42 -7.75 -5.74 1.69
CA VAL A 42 -8.50 -5.20 2.84
C VAL A 42 -9.73 -6.07 3.06
N ALA A 43 -10.00 -6.40 4.32
CA ALA A 43 -11.20 -7.11 4.72
C ALA A 43 -11.68 -6.61 6.08
N GLY A 44 -12.96 -6.78 6.41
CA GLY A 44 -13.46 -6.48 7.75
C GLY A 44 -12.73 -7.25 8.86
N SER A 45 -12.20 -8.44 8.57
CA SER A 45 -11.26 -9.16 9.43
C SER A 45 -10.51 -10.23 8.64
N ILE A 46 -9.21 -10.36 8.92
CA ILE A 46 -8.30 -11.43 8.50
C ILE A 46 -8.00 -12.28 9.75
N PRO A 47 -8.73 -13.38 10.00
CA PRO A 47 -8.64 -14.10 11.27
C PRO A 47 -7.32 -14.89 11.40
N PRO A 48 -6.91 -15.28 12.63
CA PRO A 48 -5.62 -15.96 12.86
C PRO A 48 -5.34 -17.19 11.98
N PRO A 49 -6.33 -18.07 11.66
CA PRO A 49 -6.08 -19.17 10.72
C PRO A 49 -5.71 -18.70 9.31
N ALA A 50 -6.29 -17.59 8.83
CA ALA A 50 -5.95 -17.00 7.55
C ALA A 50 -4.54 -16.36 7.58
N ARG A 51 -4.20 -15.67 8.68
CA ARG A 51 -2.85 -15.10 8.89
C ARG A 51 -1.77 -16.19 8.90
N LYS A 52 -2.03 -17.32 9.56
CA LYS A 52 -1.14 -18.49 9.56
C LYS A 52 -0.96 -19.08 8.16
N ALA A 53 -2.04 -19.20 7.38
CA ALA A 53 -1.98 -19.70 6.01
C ALA A 53 -1.21 -18.72 5.10
N LEU A 54 -1.41 -17.41 5.26
CA LEU A 54 -0.66 -16.39 4.54
C LEU A 54 0.84 -16.48 4.83
N ARG A 55 1.24 -16.64 6.10
CA ARG A 55 2.65 -16.82 6.46
C ARG A 55 3.28 -17.98 5.69
N GLY A 56 2.63 -19.14 5.69
CA GLY A 56 3.12 -20.33 4.99
C GLY A 56 3.20 -20.16 3.47
N GLU A 57 2.26 -19.42 2.86
CA GLU A 57 2.30 -19.14 1.43
C GLU A 57 3.41 -18.13 1.08
N LEU A 58 3.50 -17.03 1.84
CA LEU A 58 4.46 -15.95 1.60
C LEU A 58 5.92 -16.42 1.74
N GLU A 59 6.20 -17.37 2.64
CA GLU A 59 7.53 -18.00 2.79
C GLU A 59 7.99 -18.76 1.53
N LEU A 60 7.07 -19.16 0.65
CA LEU A 60 7.36 -19.90 -0.58
C LEU A 60 7.51 -19.00 -1.81
N LEU A 61 7.13 -17.72 -1.69
CA LEU A 61 7.10 -16.78 -2.79
C LEU A 61 8.36 -15.91 -2.81
N SER A 62 8.82 -15.59 -4.01
CA SER A 62 9.78 -14.49 -4.19
C SER A 62 9.02 -13.17 -4.13
N ILE A 63 9.32 -12.36 -3.12
CA ILE A 63 8.68 -11.06 -2.94
C ILE A 63 9.45 -10.01 -3.76
N PRO A 64 8.83 -9.36 -4.76
CA PRO A 64 9.52 -8.41 -5.61
C PRO A 64 9.66 -7.05 -4.93
N ASP A 65 10.72 -6.33 -5.28
CA ASP A 65 10.81 -4.89 -5.03
C ASP A 65 9.83 -4.15 -5.95
N LEU A 66 9.29 -3.02 -5.49
CA LEU A 66 8.35 -2.23 -6.27
C LEU A 66 9.06 -1.08 -6.97
N TRP A 67 8.58 -0.72 -8.15
CA TRP A 67 8.95 0.53 -8.80
C TRP A 67 7.79 1.51 -8.75
N LEU A 68 7.77 2.35 -7.71
CA LEU A 68 6.79 3.42 -7.53
C LEU A 68 7.13 4.56 -8.50
N HIS A 69 6.40 4.64 -9.61
CA HIS A 69 6.80 5.44 -10.76
C HIS A 69 5.81 6.56 -11.09
N THR A 70 4.51 6.27 -11.00
CA THR A 70 3.48 7.16 -11.53
C THR A 70 2.87 8.00 -10.42
N LEU A 71 3.06 9.31 -10.45
CA LEU A 71 2.30 10.22 -9.60
C LEU A 71 0.88 10.36 -10.14
N GLY A 72 -0.12 10.09 -9.30
CA GLY A 72 -1.51 10.03 -9.74
C GLY A 72 -2.52 10.29 -8.64
N THR A 73 -3.79 10.18 -9.03
CA THR A 73 -4.97 10.25 -8.16
C THR A 73 -5.96 9.15 -8.58
N LEU A 74 -6.91 8.82 -7.72
CA LEU A 74 -7.92 7.80 -7.99
C LEU A 74 -9.32 8.44 -8.13
N PRO A 75 -10.21 7.80 -8.90
CA PRO A 75 -11.61 8.19 -8.92
C PRO A 75 -12.26 7.93 -7.55
N GLY A 76 -13.20 8.80 -7.15
CA GLY A 76 -13.96 8.65 -5.90
C GLY A 76 -14.22 9.99 -5.21
N ASP A 77 -15.00 9.94 -4.13
CA ASP A 77 -15.34 11.11 -3.32
C ASP A 77 -14.16 11.59 -2.47
N GLU A 78 -13.33 10.67 -1.99
CA GLU A 78 -12.08 10.99 -1.29
C GLU A 78 -10.95 11.18 -2.30
N ARG A 79 -10.51 12.42 -2.46
CA ARG A 79 -9.38 12.74 -3.34
C ARG A 79 -8.09 12.45 -2.60
N MET A 80 -7.24 11.68 -3.27
CA MET A 80 -5.93 11.30 -2.76
C MET A 80 -4.87 11.45 -3.84
N MET A 81 -3.63 11.64 -3.43
CA MET A 81 -2.46 11.61 -4.30
C MET A 81 -1.62 10.38 -3.94
N LEU A 82 -1.09 9.70 -4.93
CA LEU A 82 -0.35 8.45 -4.76
C LEU A 82 0.84 8.35 -5.70
N LEU A 83 1.77 7.47 -5.35
CA LEU A 83 2.71 6.87 -6.29
C LEU A 83 2.23 5.46 -6.65
N GLY A 84 1.90 5.24 -7.91
CA GLY A 84 1.53 3.95 -8.47
C GLY A 84 2.78 3.12 -8.81
N ALA A 85 2.76 1.84 -8.46
CA ALA A 85 3.80 0.90 -8.84
C ALA A 85 3.64 0.49 -10.32
N VAL A 86 4.76 0.25 -10.99
CA VAL A 86 4.76 -0.53 -12.24
C VAL A 86 4.34 -1.95 -11.90
N VAL A 87 3.36 -2.45 -12.65
CA VAL A 87 2.81 -3.80 -12.47
C VAL A 87 3.58 -4.76 -13.37
N ASP A 88 4.19 -5.77 -12.76
CA ASP A 88 4.80 -6.89 -13.47
C ASP A 88 4.19 -8.23 -13.04
N THR A 89 4.66 -9.31 -13.66
CA THR A 89 4.15 -10.66 -13.41
C THR A 89 4.48 -11.18 -12.02
N GLU A 90 5.60 -10.75 -11.42
CA GLU A 90 6.01 -11.20 -10.09
C GLU A 90 5.11 -10.61 -9.02
N LEU A 91 4.82 -9.30 -9.12
CA LEU A 91 3.88 -8.62 -8.24
C LEU A 91 2.47 -9.21 -8.34
N LEU A 92 2.01 -9.49 -9.57
CA LEU A 92 0.70 -10.10 -9.79
C LEU A 92 0.64 -11.54 -9.28
N ALA A 93 1.73 -12.30 -9.33
CA ALA A 93 1.79 -13.66 -8.78
C ALA A 93 1.64 -13.65 -7.26
N VAL A 94 2.36 -12.76 -6.55
CA VAL A 94 2.22 -12.61 -5.09
C VAL A 94 0.81 -12.17 -4.73
N HIS A 95 0.25 -11.18 -5.43
CA HIS A 95 -1.11 -10.70 -5.20
C HIS A 95 -2.15 -11.80 -5.42
N SER A 96 -2.03 -12.58 -6.49
CA SER A 96 -2.96 -13.69 -6.78
C SER A 96 -2.90 -14.77 -5.69
N ALA A 97 -1.69 -15.19 -5.30
CA ALA A 97 -1.51 -16.20 -4.24
C ALA A 97 -2.09 -15.74 -2.89
N VAL A 98 -1.90 -14.46 -2.53
CA VAL A 98 -2.55 -13.86 -1.36
C VAL A 98 -4.06 -14.01 -1.42
N HIS A 99 -4.70 -13.67 -2.55
CA HIS A 99 -6.15 -13.73 -2.67
C HIS A 99 -6.68 -15.16 -2.71
N ASP A 100 -5.94 -16.11 -3.27
CA ASP A 100 -6.26 -17.53 -3.22
C ASP A 100 -6.25 -18.06 -1.77
N VAL A 101 -5.28 -17.64 -0.96
CA VAL A 101 -5.25 -17.98 0.46
C VAL A 101 -6.42 -17.38 1.21
N LEU A 102 -6.78 -16.12 0.94
CA LEU A 102 -7.85 -15.40 1.63
C LEU A 102 -9.26 -15.83 1.20
N ALA A 103 -9.42 -16.42 0.02
CA ALA A 103 -10.70 -16.83 -0.54
C ALA A 103 -11.52 -17.69 0.43
N GLY A 104 -12.72 -17.23 0.77
CA GLY A 104 -13.64 -17.91 1.70
C GLY A 104 -13.22 -17.89 3.17
N LYS A 105 -12.10 -17.24 3.54
CA LYS A 105 -11.55 -17.22 4.91
C LYS A 105 -11.63 -15.86 5.61
N VAL A 106 -12.05 -14.81 4.91
CA VAL A 106 -12.16 -13.44 5.44
C VAL A 106 -13.60 -12.92 5.43
N LYS A 107 -13.88 -11.92 6.27
CA LYS A 107 -15.19 -11.24 6.31
C LYS A 107 -15.12 -9.92 5.56
N ASN A 108 -16.15 -9.60 4.77
CA ASN A 108 -16.28 -8.33 4.05
C ASN A 108 -15.01 -7.92 3.27
N PRO A 109 -14.51 -8.76 2.35
CA PRO A 109 -13.36 -8.39 1.52
C PRO A 109 -13.71 -7.18 0.64
N SER A 110 -12.75 -6.26 0.49
CA SER A 110 -12.90 -5.07 -0.35
C SER A 110 -12.58 -5.38 -1.81
N ALA A 111 -13.56 -5.16 -2.69
CA ALA A 111 -13.43 -5.46 -4.12
C ALA A 111 -12.36 -4.64 -4.85
N TYR A 112 -11.99 -3.46 -4.32
CA TYR A 112 -10.90 -2.63 -4.87
C TYR A 112 -9.54 -3.32 -4.88
N TYR A 113 -9.38 -4.37 -4.07
CA TYR A 113 -8.12 -5.10 -3.95
C TYR A 113 -8.17 -6.46 -4.64
N PHE A 114 -9.26 -6.83 -5.31
CA PHE A 114 -9.33 -8.11 -6.00
C PHE A 114 -8.42 -8.16 -7.24
N PRO A 115 -7.95 -9.36 -7.62
CA PRO A 115 -7.26 -9.56 -8.88
C PRO A 115 -8.09 -8.99 -10.04
N GLY A 116 -7.43 -8.22 -10.92
CA GLY A 116 -8.07 -7.53 -12.05
C GLY A 116 -8.68 -6.15 -11.73
N ALA A 117 -8.81 -5.77 -10.45
CA ALA A 117 -9.29 -4.44 -10.03
C ALA A 117 -8.24 -3.63 -9.26
N TRP A 118 -7.22 -4.30 -8.72
CA TRP A 118 -6.22 -3.71 -7.84
C TRP A 118 -5.28 -2.71 -8.54
N ILE A 119 -5.06 -1.58 -7.86
CA ILE A 119 -4.06 -0.57 -8.24
C ILE A 119 -2.98 -0.53 -7.15
N PRO A 120 -1.79 -1.13 -7.38
CA PRO A 120 -0.71 -1.09 -6.39
C PRO A 120 -0.18 0.33 -6.28
N CYS A 121 -0.37 0.93 -5.11
CA CYS A 121 0.03 2.31 -4.89
C CYS A 121 0.42 2.59 -3.44
N CYS A 122 1.36 3.51 -3.27
CA CYS A 122 1.66 4.14 -1.99
C CYS A 122 0.96 5.50 -1.95
N VAL A 123 0.00 5.67 -1.05
CA VAL A 123 -0.72 6.94 -0.90
C VAL A 123 0.20 7.97 -0.24
N LEU A 124 0.28 9.16 -0.83
CA LEU A 124 1.09 10.28 -0.37
C LEU A 124 0.28 11.32 0.43
N ALA A 125 -0.94 11.59 -0.02
CA ALA A 125 -1.87 12.52 0.61
C ALA A 125 -3.32 12.04 0.41
N LYS A 126 -4.22 12.36 1.33
CA LYS A 126 -5.64 11.95 1.28
C LYS A 126 -6.55 13.01 1.88
N GLY A 127 -7.85 12.93 1.59
CA GLY A 127 -8.83 13.90 2.08
C GLY A 127 -8.65 15.30 1.50
N LEU A 128 -8.19 15.39 0.24
CA LEU A 128 -7.90 16.66 -0.42
C LEU A 128 -9.15 17.27 -1.06
N ASP A 129 -9.24 18.60 -1.06
CA ASP A 129 -10.13 19.31 -1.97
C ASP A 129 -9.47 19.50 -3.37
N THR A 130 -10.16 20.20 -4.28
CA THR A 130 -9.65 20.43 -5.64
C THR A 130 -8.38 21.26 -5.68
N ASP A 131 -8.31 22.31 -4.87
CA ASP A 131 -7.20 23.26 -4.88
C ASP A 131 -5.97 22.65 -4.22
N GLN A 132 -6.18 21.91 -3.12
CA GLN A 132 -5.16 21.10 -2.46
C GLN A 132 -4.60 20.02 -3.39
N LEU A 133 -5.45 19.33 -4.16
CA LEU A 133 -4.98 18.34 -5.12
C LEU A 133 -4.09 18.98 -6.20
N ALA A 134 -4.50 20.13 -6.76
CA ALA A 134 -3.70 20.86 -7.75
C ALA A 134 -2.37 21.36 -7.17
N ALA A 135 -2.37 21.87 -5.94
CA ALA A 135 -1.17 22.30 -5.23
C ALA A 135 -0.24 21.10 -4.92
N ALA A 136 -0.80 19.95 -4.53
CA ALA A 136 -0.03 18.73 -4.27
C ALA A 136 0.71 18.24 -5.53
N PHE A 137 0.02 18.19 -6.68
CA PHE A 137 0.68 17.89 -7.96
C PHE A 137 1.76 18.92 -8.29
N SER A 138 1.46 20.22 -8.16
CA SER A 138 2.44 21.28 -8.43
C SER A 138 3.70 21.18 -7.55
N THR A 139 3.55 20.67 -6.32
CA THR A 139 4.67 20.50 -5.36
C THR A 139 5.60 19.33 -5.72
N LEU A 140 5.07 18.28 -6.34
CA LEU A 140 5.80 17.04 -6.60
C LEU A 140 6.05 16.77 -8.10
N LEU A 141 5.74 17.73 -8.98
CA LEU A 141 6.11 17.64 -10.40
C LEU A 141 7.52 18.24 -10.64
N PRO A 142 8.36 17.60 -11.47
CA PRO A 142 8.16 16.28 -12.08
C PRO A 142 8.23 15.16 -11.02
N PRO A 143 7.53 14.03 -11.24
CA PRO A 143 7.48 12.95 -10.26
C PRO A 143 8.88 12.36 -10.04
N GLU A 144 9.19 12.02 -8.79
CA GLU A 144 10.41 11.33 -8.41
C GLU A 144 10.13 9.82 -8.24
N PRO A 145 10.59 8.95 -9.16
CA PRO A 145 10.40 7.52 -9.01
C PRO A 145 11.18 6.95 -7.82
N VAL A 146 10.55 6.05 -7.09
CA VAL A 146 11.14 5.35 -5.94
C VAL A 146 11.24 3.86 -6.27
N ARG A 147 12.46 3.32 -6.25
CA ARG A 147 12.69 1.88 -6.17
C ARG A 147 12.52 1.52 -4.71
N ALA A 148 11.49 0.74 -4.42
CA ALA A 148 11.01 0.48 -3.08
C ALA A 148 11.29 -0.98 -2.73
N ALA A 149 12.30 -1.23 -1.90
CA ALA A 149 12.61 -2.57 -1.47
C ALA A 149 11.56 -3.03 -0.46
N VAL A 150 10.87 -4.13 -0.74
CA VAL A 150 9.87 -4.68 0.20
C VAL A 150 10.62 -5.46 1.27
N ARG A 151 10.45 -5.09 2.54
CA ARG A 151 11.15 -5.70 3.69
C ARG A 151 10.23 -6.42 4.66
N GLU A 152 8.96 -6.06 4.67
CA GLU A 152 8.02 -6.59 5.63
C GLU A 152 6.63 -6.68 5.01
N ILE A 153 5.95 -7.78 5.29
CA ILE A 153 4.53 -7.98 4.99
C ILE A 153 3.80 -8.13 6.32
N SER A 154 2.80 -7.30 6.57
CA SER A 154 2.07 -7.29 7.83
C SER A 154 0.56 -7.21 7.63
N VAL A 155 -0.19 -7.70 8.61
CA VAL A 155 -1.62 -7.41 8.74
C VAL A 155 -1.78 -6.29 9.76
N VAL A 156 -2.44 -5.21 9.35
CA VAL A 156 -2.65 -4.00 10.16
C VAL A 156 -4.13 -3.81 10.45
N ASP A 157 -4.46 -3.60 11.73
CA ASP A 157 -5.79 -3.11 12.12
C ASP A 157 -5.90 -1.63 11.77
N THR A 158 -6.78 -1.31 10.82
CA THR A 158 -6.97 0.07 10.32
C THR A 158 -7.60 1.03 11.34
N GLY A 159 -8.17 0.52 12.43
CA GLY A 159 -8.75 1.30 13.51
C GLY A 159 -7.77 1.60 14.64
N THR A 160 -6.93 0.63 15.03
CA THR A 160 -5.96 0.81 16.13
C THR A 160 -4.55 1.15 15.66
N GLY A 161 -4.19 0.77 14.42
CA GLY A 161 -2.83 0.85 13.91
C GLY A 161 -1.94 -0.33 14.30
N ASP A 162 -2.44 -1.28 15.09
CA ASP A 162 -1.68 -2.46 15.49
C ASP A 162 -1.31 -3.31 14.27
N ALA A 163 -0.08 -3.80 14.23
CA ALA A 163 0.44 -4.59 13.13
C ALA A 163 0.96 -5.95 13.61
N GLU A 164 0.61 -7.01 12.88
CA GLU A 164 1.23 -8.34 13.01
C GLU A 164 2.06 -8.61 11.76
N THR A 165 3.38 -8.67 11.91
CA THR A 165 4.30 -9.07 10.84
C THR A 165 4.07 -10.55 10.49
N LEU A 166 3.84 -10.82 9.21
CA LEU A 166 3.71 -12.17 8.66
C LEU A 166 5.02 -12.68 8.08
N LEU A 167 5.77 -11.82 7.37
CA LEU A 167 7.04 -12.14 6.73
C LEU A 167 7.99 -10.94 6.81
N THR A 168 9.29 -11.21 7.00
CA THR A 168 10.38 -10.26 6.79
C THR A 168 11.29 -10.79 5.69
N THR A 169 11.62 -9.95 4.72
CA THR A 169 12.46 -10.31 3.56
C THR A 169 13.85 -9.73 3.74
N GLY A 170 14.86 -10.56 3.46
CA GLY A 170 16.29 -10.26 3.68
C GLY A 170 16.91 -9.37 2.62
#